data_AF-A0A8S0SZV7-F1
#
_entry.id   AF-A0A8S0SZV7-F1
#
_cell.length_a   1.000
_cell.length_b   1.000
_cell.length_c   1.000
_cell.angle_alpha   90.00
_cell.angle_beta   90.00
_cell.angle_gamma   90.00
#
_symmetry.space_group_name_H-M   'P 1'
#
loop_
_entity.id
_entity.type
_entity.pdbx_description
1 polymer ?
#
loop_
_entity_poly.entity_id
_entity_poly.type
_entity_poly.pdbx_seq_one_letter_code
_entity_poly.pdbx_strand_id
1 'polypeptide(L)'
;MYACQRMSKDMIAFLESNNDVILLCIPILSASQVIKSIPFHALKQPVLFADVLSVKEHPKDLLQQVVPQDSDVLCTHPMFGPDSGKDGWKDLTFMFDRVRIRNEVTCSSFLQIFESEGCRMMEMSCEDHDKLAAKSQFLTHAIGRVLSEVEVEPTSIDTKGFQKLIEVKESATRDSFDLLSGLFIHNRFARQQLDNLELALKSVKQQLIKRMNEELDQSINTPNN
;
A
#
# COMPACT_ATOMS: atom_id res chain seq x y z
N MET A 1 13.72 -12.45 -26.81
CA MET A 1 14.26 -11.31 -27.57
C MET A 1 13.15 -10.52 -28.29
N TYR A 2 12.29 -11.19 -29.08
CA TYR A 2 11.17 -10.53 -29.79
C TYR A 2 10.12 -9.84 -28.89
N ALA A 3 9.73 -10.44 -27.76
CA ALA A 3 8.77 -9.81 -26.82
C ALA A 3 9.31 -8.53 -26.18
N CYS A 4 10.60 -8.51 -25.80
CA CYS A 4 11.25 -7.33 -25.22
C CYS A 4 11.42 -6.18 -26.24
N GLN A 5 11.74 -6.51 -27.49
CA GLN A 5 11.80 -5.53 -28.58
C GLN A 5 10.42 -4.97 -28.95
N ARG A 6 9.36 -5.78 -28.89
CA ARG A 6 7.98 -5.34 -29.15
C ARG A 6 7.48 -4.42 -28.04
N MET A 7 7.71 -4.78 -26.78
CA MET A 7 7.38 -3.96 -25.62
C MET A 7 8.09 -2.59 -25.64
N SER A 8 9.34 -2.55 -26.12
CA SER A 8 10.07 -1.30 -26.33
C SER A 8 9.47 -0.42 -27.43
N LYS A 9 9.00 -0.99 -28.54
CA LYS A 9 8.36 -0.23 -29.63
C LYS A 9 6.99 0.31 -29.21
N ASP A 10 6.18 -0.50 -28.55
CA ASP A 10 4.84 -0.10 -28.10
C ASP A 10 4.92 1.02 -27.05
N MET A 11 5.92 0.96 -26.16
CA MET A 11 6.16 2.02 -25.17
C MET A 11 6.65 3.32 -25.82
N ILE A 12 7.49 3.27 -26.84
CA ILE A 12 7.88 4.48 -27.60
C ILE A 12 6.65 5.10 -28.26
N ALA A 13 5.83 4.31 -28.96
CA ALA A 13 4.61 4.81 -29.60
C ALA A 13 3.62 5.41 -28.57
N PHE A 14 3.52 4.80 -27.39
CA PHE A 14 2.74 5.35 -26.27
C PHE A 14 3.27 6.72 -25.82
N LEU A 15 4.57 6.86 -25.59
CA LEU A 15 5.18 8.13 -25.15
C LEU A 15 5.17 9.22 -26.23
N GLU A 16 5.21 8.83 -27.50
CA GLU A 16 5.12 9.74 -28.65
C GLU A 16 3.68 10.25 -28.90
N SER A 17 2.68 9.67 -28.23
CA SER A 17 1.31 10.19 -28.29
C SER A 17 1.15 11.44 -27.41
N ASN A 18 0.10 12.24 -27.68
CA ASN A 18 -0.13 13.50 -26.99
C ASN A 18 -0.74 13.25 -25.61
N ASN A 19 0.10 12.91 -24.63
CA ASN A 19 -0.31 12.68 -23.24
C ASN A 19 -0.09 13.94 -22.39
N ASP A 20 -1.10 14.33 -21.62
CA ASP A 20 -0.96 15.34 -20.56
C ASP A 20 -0.47 14.73 -19.24
N VAL A 21 -0.92 13.48 -18.97
CA VAL A 21 -0.62 12.72 -17.75
C VAL A 21 -0.27 11.28 -18.12
N ILE A 22 0.77 10.73 -17.50
CA ILE A 22 1.10 9.29 -17.52
C ILE A 22 0.94 8.77 -16.09
N LEU A 23 -0.03 7.87 -15.90
CA LEU A 23 -0.32 7.23 -14.61
C LEU A 23 0.36 5.85 -14.52
N LEU A 24 1.23 5.67 -13.54
CA LEU A 24 1.99 4.45 -13.29
C LEU A 24 1.22 3.51 -12.36
N CYS A 25 0.45 2.61 -12.97
CA CYS A 25 -0.30 1.54 -12.29
C CYS A 25 0.48 0.22 -12.33
N ILE A 26 1.64 0.17 -11.68
CA ILE A 26 2.58 -0.96 -11.76
C ILE A 26 2.82 -1.60 -10.38
N PRO A 27 3.17 -2.90 -10.31
CA PRO A 27 3.53 -3.53 -9.04
C PRO A 27 4.74 -2.88 -8.39
N ILE A 28 4.71 -2.72 -7.05
CA ILE A 28 5.78 -2.09 -6.27
C ILE A 28 7.14 -2.75 -6.55
N LEU A 29 7.18 -4.09 -6.52
CA LEU A 29 8.43 -4.85 -6.72
C LEU A 29 9.03 -4.68 -8.12
N SER A 30 8.21 -4.37 -9.12
CA SER A 30 8.68 -4.16 -10.50
C SER A 30 8.93 -2.68 -10.82
N ALA A 31 8.62 -1.76 -9.90
CA ALA A 31 8.64 -0.32 -10.14
C ALA A 31 9.99 0.19 -10.64
N SER A 32 11.08 -0.19 -9.96
CA SER A 32 12.45 0.18 -10.35
C SER A 32 12.78 -0.27 -11.77
N GLN A 33 12.45 -1.51 -12.13
CA GLN A 33 12.73 -2.04 -13.47
C GLN A 33 11.91 -1.31 -14.54
N VAL A 34 10.60 -1.14 -14.32
CA VAL A 34 9.72 -0.51 -15.31
C VAL A 34 10.09 0.96 -15.48
N ILE A 35 10.17 1.73 -14.39
CA ILE A 35 10.45 3.17 -14.41
C ILE A 35 11.79 3.47 -15.10
N LYS A 36 12.84 2.69 -14.81
CA LYS A 36 14.16 2.86 -15.45
C LYS A 36 14.18 2.44 -16.92
N SER A 37 13.22 1.62 -17.35
CA SER A 37 13.12 1.18 -18.75
C SER A 37 12.38 2.15 -19.65
N ILE A 38 11.71 3.18 -19.09
CA ILE A 38 10.95 4.17 -19.84
C ILE A 38 11.90 4.98 -20.75
N PRO A 39 11.70 4.98 -22.08
CA PRO A 39 12.52 5.74 -23.01
C PRO A 39 12.08 7.20 -23.03
N PHE A 40 12.40 7.96 -21.97
CA PHE A 40 11.98 9.35 -21.81
C PHE A 40 12.36 10.28 -22.97
N HIS A 41 13.36 9.93 -23.78
CA HIS A 41 13.73 10.66 -25.00
C HIS A 41 12.63 10.67 -26.07
N ALA A 42 11.65 9.76 -25.99
CA ALA A 42 10.51 9.69 -26.91
C ALA A 42 9.38 10.67 -26.55
N LEU A 43 9.44 11.32 -25.39
CA LEU A 43 8.46 12.34 -25.00
C LEU A 43 8.55 13.55 -25.94
N LYS A 44 7.40 13.97 -26.48
CA LYS A 44 7.33 15.14 -27.39
C LYS A 44 7.14 16.47 -26.67
N GLN A 45 6.75 16.43 -25.40
CA GLN A 45 6.49 17.58 -24.54
C GLN A 45 6.67 17.19 -23.07
N PRO A 46 6.79 18.17 -22.14
CA PRO A 46 6.71 17.90 -20.72
C PRO A 46 5.37 17.26 -20.32
N VAL A 47 5.42 16.23 -19.47
CA VAL A 47 4.23 15.46 -19.03
C VAL A 47 4.19 15.39 -17.51
N LEU A 48 2.98 15.26 -16.94
CA LEU A 48 2.81 14.90 -15.53
C LEU A 48 2.93 13.38 -15.36
N PHE A 49 3.95 12.92 -14.63
CA PHE A 49 4.04 11.54 -14.18
C PHE A 49 3.39 11.40 -12.81
N ALA A 50 2.36 10.57 -12.73
CA ALA A 50 1.69 10.23 -11.48
C ALA A 50 1.85 8.74 -11.16
N ASP A 51 2.01 8.37 -9.88
CA ASP A 51 2.02 6.96 -9.45
C ASP A 51 0.90 6.67 -8.45
N VAL A 52 0.44 5.42 -8.40
CA VAL A 52 -0.60 4.93 -7.46
C VAL A 52 -0.11 3.78 -6.59
N LEU A 53 1.20 3.66 -6.37
CA LEU A 53 1.76 2.56 -5.58
C LEU A 53 1.35 2.69 -4.10
N SER A 54 1.36 1.58 -3.36
CA SER A 54 0.96 1.62 -1.94
C SER A 54 2.08 2.02 -0.96
N VAL A 55 3.26 2.33 -1.48
CA VAL A 55 4.39 2.96 -0.76
C VAL A 55 4.82 4.20 -1.54
N LYS A 56 5.44 5.19 -0.90
CA LYS A 56 5.61 6.52 -1.50
C LYS A 56 7.05 7.03 -1.56
N GLU A 57 7.91 6.75 -0.57
CA GLU A 57 9.33 7.15 -0.67
C GLU A 57 10.00 6.47 -1.88
N HIS A 58 9.70 5.19 -2.10
CA HIS A 58 10.29 4.43 -3.21
C HIS A 58 9.97 4.98 -4.62
N PRO A 59 8.70 5.18 -5.03
CA PRO A 59 8.41 5.77 -6.34
C PRO A 59 8.88 7.22 -6.43
N LYS A 60 8.80 8.02 -5.36
CA LYS A 60 9.31 9.40 -5.34
C LYS A 60 10.78 9.46 -5.73
N ASP A 61 11.63 8.68 -5.05
CA ASP A 61 13.07 8.68 -5.30
C ASP A 61 13.41 8.23 -6.73
N LEU A 62 12.74 7.16 -7.20
CA LEU A 62 12.92 6.66 -8.56
C LEU A 62 12.53 7.70 -9.60
N LEU A 63 11.36 8.32 -9.47
CA LEU A 63 10.84 9.28 -10.43
C LEU A 63 11.68 10.55 -10.45
N GLN A 64 12.08 11.07 -9.29
CA GLN A 64 12.98 12.23 -9.23
C GLN A 64 14.33 11.96 -9.90
N GLN A 65 14.82 10.72 -9.84
CA GLN A 65 16.08 10.32 -10.47
C GLN A 65 15.99 10.26 -12.01
N VAL A 66 14.91 9.73 -12.57
CA VAL A 66 14.85 9.40 -14.01
C VAL A 66 13.93 10.27 -14.86
N VAL A 67 12.89 10.86 -14.27
CA VAL A 67 11.93 11.68 -15.01
C VAL A 67 12.62 12.99 -15.43
N PRO A 68 12.58 13.36 -16.72
CA PRO A 68 13.19 14.58 -17.25
C PRO A 68 12.89 15.80 -16.40
N GLN A 69 13.88 16.67 -16.22
CA GLN A 69 13.73 17.76 -15.27
C GLN A 69 12.56 18.64 -15.60
N ASP A 70 12.23 18.91 -16.86
CA ASP A 70 11.10 19.73 -17.31
C ASP A 70 9.71 19.09 -17.11
N SER A 71 9.63 17.77 -16.90
CA SER A 71 8.40 17.04 -16.61
C SER A 71 8.05 17.04 -15.11
N ASP A 72 6.76 16.94 -14.82
CA ASP A 72 6.21 17.00 -13.46
C ASP A 72 6.09 15.61 -12.83
N VAL A 73 6.10 15.56 -11.49
CA VAL A 73 6.00 14.34 -10.69
C VAL A 73 5.00 14.56 -9.55
N LEU A 74 3.99 13.69 -9.50
CA LEU A 74 2.98 13.63 -8.45
C LEU A 74 2.93 12.21 -7.88
N CYS A 75 3.22 12.05 -6.58
CA CYS A 75 3.08 10.75 -5.94
C CYS A 75 1.70 10.65 -5.31
N THR A 76 0.97 9.56 -5.56
CA THR A 76 -0.39 9.38 -5.02
C THR A 76 -0.62 7.99 -4.47
N HIS A 77 -1.63 7.87 -3.62
CA HIS A 77 -2.13 6.59 -3.16
C HIS A 77 -3.63 6.71 -2.86
N PRO A 78 -4.50 6.21 -3.76
CA PRO A 78 -5.87 5.90 -3.40
C PRO A 78 -5.84 4.85 -2.29
N MET A 79 -6.29 5.19 -1.07
CA MET A 79 -6.27 4.26 0.08
C MET A 79 -7.41 3.23 0.00
N PHE A 80 -7.78 2.85 -1.22
CA PHE A 80 -8.88 1.99 -1.56
C PHE A 80 -8.57 1.25 -2.87
N GLY A 81 -9.24 0.13 -3.07
CA GLY A 81 -9.08 -0.71 -4.25
C GLY A 81 -10.43 -1.12 -4.82
N PRO A 82 -10.45 -2.08 -5.75
CA PRO A 82 -11.68 -2.54 -6.40
C PRO A 82 -12.77 -2.96 -5.41
N ASP A 83 -12.40 -3.60 -4.29
CA ASP A 83 -13.37 -4.07 -3.29
C ASP A 83 -13.90 -2.95 -2.39
N SER A 84 -13.01 -2.11 -1.87
CA SER A 84 -13.37 -1.05 -0.92
C SER A 84 -13.96 0.19 -1.59
N GLY A 85 -13.75 0.35 -2.90
CA GLY A 85 -14.33 1.41 -3.73
C GLY A 85 -15.41 0.96 -4.70
N LYS A 86 -15.92 -0.28 -4.60
CA LYS A 86 -16.90 -0.86 -5.54
C LYS A 86 -18.21 -0.08 -5.65
N ASP A 87 -18.61 0.59 -4.56
CA ASP A 87 -19.87 1.33 -4.45
C ASP A 87 -19.68 2.86 -4.63
N GLY A 88 -18.53 3.27 -5.18
CA GLY A 88 -18.13 4.67 -5.34
C GLY A 88 -17.00 5.08 -4.40
N TRP A 89 -16.44 6.27 -4.62
CA TRP A 89 -15.24 6.74 -3.90
C TRP A 89 -15.53 7.83 -2.85
N LYS A 90 -16.81 8.14 -2.64
CA LYS A 90 -17.24 9.12 -1.66
C LYS A 90 -16.70 8.77 -0.27
N ASP A 91 -16.13 9.76 0.40
CA ASP A 91 -15.53 9.68 1.73
C ASP A 91 -14.29 8.76 1.86
N LEU A 92 -13.85 8.12 0.76
CA LEU A 92 -12.61 7.34 0.72
C LEU A 92 -11.39 8.27 0.67
N THR A 93 -10.30 7.88 1.32
CA THR A 93 -9.09 8.71 1.37
C THR A 93 -8.30 8.61 0.07
N PHE A 94 -7.92 9.75 -0.49
CA PHE A 94 -6.93 9.84 -1.56
C PHE A 94 -5.74 10.66 -1.07
N MET A 95 -4.58 10.02 -0.92
CA MET A 95 -3.34 10.68 -0.50
C MET A 95 -2.54 11.15 -1.72
N PHE A 96 -1.92 12.34 -1.63
CA PHE A 96 -0.98 12.81 -2.65
C PHE A 96 0.16 13.67 -2.07
N ASP A 97 1.30 13.68 -2.77
CA ASP A 97 2.47 14.54 -2.54
C ASP A 97 2.86 15.21 -3.87
N ARG A 98 2.84 16.55 -3.91
CA ARG A 98 3.26 17.36 -5.06
C ARG A 98 4.79 17.44 -5.15
N VAL A 99 5.42 16.32 -5.52
CA VAL A 99 6.88 16.14 -5.51
C VAL A 99 7.62 17.15 -6.40
N ARG A 100 7.13 17.39 -7.62
CA ARG A 100 7.66 18.39 -8.55
C ARG A 100 6.56 18.83 -9.51
N ILE A 101 5.92 19.97 -9.25
CA ILE A 101 4.82 20.48 -10.07
C ILE A 101 5.19 21.86 -10.64
N ARG A 102 5.07 22.02 -11.96
CA ARG A 102 5.20 23.30 -12.67
C ARG A 102 3.92 23.67 -13.37
N ASN A 103 3.23 22.69 -13.95
CA ASN A 103 1.94 22.87 -14.57
C ASN A 103 0.82 22.58 -13.56
N GLU A 104 0.49 23.61 -12.77
CA GLU A 104 -0.57 23.53 -11.75
C GLU A 104 -1.95 23.23 -12.34
N VAL A 105 -2.20 23.62 -13.59
CA VAL A 105 -3.50 23.37 -14.26
C VAL A 105 -3.66 21.88 -14.52
N THR A 106 -2.66 21.21 -15.10
CA THR A 106 -2.69 19.77 -15.35
C THR A 106 -2.73 18.98 -14.05
N CYS A 107 -1.92 19.34 -13.05
CA CYS A 107 -1.92 18.69 -11.74
C CYS A 107 -3.28 18.81 -11.04
N SER A 108 -3.85 20.02 -11.00
CA SER A 108 -5.16 20.25 -10.37
C SER A 108 -6.28 19.52 -11.11
N SER A 109 -6.25 19.50 -12.44
CA SER A 109 -7.24 18.77 -13.25
C SER A 109 -7.19 17.26 -12.98
N PHE A 110 -5.99 16.69 -12.81
CA PHE A 110 -5.83 15.28 -12.45
C PHE A 110 -6.37 14.98 -11.04
N LEU A 111 -6.02 15.80 -10.04
CA LEU A 111 -6.51 15.64 -8.67
C LEU A 111 -8.04 15.80 -8.57
N GLN A 112 -8.62 16.66 -9.42
CA GLN A 112 -10.06 16.87 -9.48
C GLN A 112 -10.84 15.62 -9.88
N ILE A 113 -10.22 14.64 -10.55
CA ILE A 113 -10.83 13.34 -10.83
C ILE A 113 -11.27 12.67 -9.51
N PHE A 114 -10.40 12.66 -8.51
CA PHE A 114 -10.69 12.04 -7.21
C PHE A 114 -11.57 12.92 -6.33
N GLU A 115 -11.34 14.24 -6.35
CA GLU A 115 -12.14 15.20 -5.58
C GLU A 115 -13.61 15.22 -6.03
N SER A 116 -13.87 15.18 -7.35
CA SER A 116 -15.24 15.19 -7.89
C SER A 116 -16.03 13.91 -7.60
N GLU A 117 -15.33 12.79 -7.40
CA GLU A 117 -15.91 11.52 -6.91
C GLU A 117 -16.15 11.53 -5.39
N GLY A 118 -15.84 12.64 -4.71
CA GLY A 118 -16.08 12.84 -3.27
C GLY A 118 -15.02 12.23 -2.37
N CYS A 119 -13.81 11.97 -2.88
CA CYS A 119 -12.70 11.50 -2.04
C CYS A 119 -12.31 12.54 -0.98
N ARG A 120 -11.88 12.08 0.18
CA ARG A 120 -11.17 12.91 1.16
C ARG A 120 -9.72 13.09 0.71
N MET A 121 -9.45 14.26 0.15
CA MET A 121 -8.15 14.64 -0.39
C MET A 121 -7.17 14.95 0.74
N MET A 122 -6.07 14.18 0.82
CA MET A 122 -5.07 14.28 1.90
C MET A 122 -3.68 14.58 1.33
N GLU A 123 -3.28 15.83 1.33
CA GLU A 123 -1.92 16.23 0.97
C GLU A 123 -0.95 15.96 2.13
N MET A 124 0.09 15.16 1.89
CA MET A 124 1.16 14.91 2.87
C MET A 124 2.45 14.47 2.18
N SER A 125 3.58 14.54 2.90
CA SER A 125 4.85 14.06 2.34
C SER A 125 4.83 12.54 2.13
N CYS A 126 5.57 12.06 1.13
CA CYS A 126 5.77 10.62 0.93
C CYS A 126 6.34 9.90 2.16
N GLU A 127 7.21 10.56 2.94
CA GLU A 127 7.76 10.02 4.18
C GLU A 127 6.69 9.87 5.26
N ASP A 128 5.86 10.90 5.47
CA ASP A 128 4.79 10.85 6.46
C ASP A 128 3.73 9.81 6.09
N HIS A 129 3.42 9.68 4.80
CA HIS A 129 2.60 8.59 4.31
C HIS A 129 3.19 7.23 4.70
N ASP A 130 4.46 6.95 4.36
CA ASP A 130 5.04 5.63 4.60
C ASP A 130 5.13 5.31 6.11
N LYS A 131 5.37 6.32 6.96
CA LYS A 131 5.27 6.17 8.43
C LYS A 131 3.87 5.75 8.88
N LEU A 132 2.83 6.41 8.36
CA LEU A 132 1.44 6.13 8.72
C LEU A 132 0.96 4.79 8.15
N ALA A 133 1.28 4.51 6.88
CA ALA A 133 0.92 3.28 6.18
C ALA A 133 1.59 2.05 6.83
N ALA A 134 2.84 2.17 7.29
CA ALA A 134 3.50 1.10 8.04
C ALA A 134 2.71 0.71 9.30
N LYS A 135 2.15 1.70 10.02
CA LYS A 135 1.39 1.50 11.27
C LYS A 135 -0.08 1.12 11.05
N SER A 136 -0.56 1.13 9.82
CA SER A 136 -1.98 0.92 9.50
C SER A 136 -2.13 -0.15 8.41
N GLN A 137 -1.95 0.23 7.14
CA GLN A 137 -2.07 -0.66 5.99
C GLN A 137 -1.18 -1.90 6.13
N PHE A 138 0.12 -1.72 6.35
CA PHE A 138 1.05 -2.86 6.44
C PHE A 138 0.65 -3.83 7.56
N LEU A 139 0.36 -3.32 8.77
CA LEU A 139 -0.11 -4.16 9.88
C LEU A 139 -1.42 -4.89 9.55
N THR A 140 -2.36 -4.21 8.88
CA THR A 140 -3.64 -4.82 8.48
C THR A 140 -3.43 -5.98 7.52
N HIS A 141 -2.61 -5.80 6.47
CA HIS A 141 -2.29 -6.89 5.55
C HIS A 141 -1.49 -8.01 6.22
N ALA A 142 -0.52 -7.68 7.08
CA ALA A 142 0.28 -8.66 7.80
C ALA A 142 -0.60 -9.53 8.71
N ILE A 143 -1.51 -8.92 9.47
CA ILE A 143 -2.48 -9.64 10.31
C ILE A 143 -3.39 -10.51 9.45
N GLY A 144 -3.95 -9.98 8.36
CA GLY A 144 -4.80 -10.76 7.45
C GLY A 144 -4.09 -11.99 6.88
N ARG A 145 -2.80 -11.87 6.56
CA ARG A 145 -1.97 -12.99 6.11
C ARG A 145 -1.67 -13.98 7.22
N VAL A 146 -1.35 -13.52 8.43
CA VAL A 146 -1.19 -14.40 9.61
C VAL A 146 -2.47 -15.19 9.88
N LEU A 147 -3.64 -14.54 9.80
CA LEU A 147 -4.95 -15.20 9.94
C LEU A 147 -5.14 -16.30 8.89
N SER A 148 -4.70 -16.06 7.65
CA SER A 148 -4.69 -17.07 6.60
C SER A 148 -3.75 -18.23 6.91
N GLU A 149 -2.54 -17.97 7.41
CA GLU A 149 -1.54 -19.00 7.74
C GLU A 149 -1.96 -19.88 8.93
N VAL A 150 -2.71 -19.35 9.89
CA VAL A 150 -3.29 -20.16 10.97
C VAL A 150 -4.64 -20.81 10.59
N GLU A 151 -5.03 -20.70 9.32
CA GLU A 151 -6.20 -21.36 8.74
C GLU A 151 -7.51 -21.04 9.49
N VAL A 152 -7.73 -19.78 9.91
CA VAL A 152 -9.00 -19.42 10.58
C VAL A 152 -10.17 -19.55 9.61
N GLU A 153 -11.25 -20.23 10.03
CA GLU A 153 -12.47 -20.40 9.23
C GLU A 153 -13.71 -19.98 10.03
N PRO A 154 -14.80 -19.55 9.35
CA PRO A 154 -16.07 -19.26 10.01
C PRO A 154 -16.63 -20.44 10.81
N THR A 155 -17.34 -20.16 11.90
CA THR A 155 -17.93 -21.16 12.79
C THR A 155 -19.40 -20.86 13.08
N SER A 156 -20.11 -21.83 13.67
CA SER A 156 -21.52 -21.64 14.08
C SER A 156 -21.71 -20.67 15.25
N ILE A 157 -20.62 -20.26 15.93
CA ILE A 157 -20.63 -19.42 17.13
C ILE A 157 -19.81 -18.14 16.95
N ASP A 158 -19.66 -17.68 15.70
CA ASP A 158 -18.85 -16.51 15.39
C ASP A 158 -19.32 -15.26 16.13
N THR A 159 -18.39 -14.66 16.88
CA THR A 159 -18.61 -13.33 17.45
C THR A 159 -18.53 -12.27 16.36
N LYS A 160 -19.14 -11.11 16.58
CA LYS A 160 -19.02 -9.96 15.66
C LYS A 160 -17.57 -9.50 15.45
N GLY A 161 -16.72 -9.67 16.45
CA GLY A 161 -15.29 -9.40 16.33
C GLY A 161 -14.60 -10.37 15.38
N PHE A 162 -14.89 -11.66 15.50
CA PHE A 162 -14.32 -12.68 14.63
C PHE A 162 -14.77 -12.54 13.18
N GLN A 163 -16.04 -12.19 12.93
CA GLN A 163 -16.54 -11.90 11.58
C GLN A 163 -15.69 -10.81 10.87
N LYS A 164 -15.29 -9.76 11.59
CA LYS A 164 -14.38 -8.73 11.04
C LYS A 164 -12.97 -9.26 10.77
N LEU A 165 -12.46 -10.20 11.57
CA LEU A 165 -11.16 -10.83 11.31
C LEU A 165 -11.21 -11.70 10.05
N ILE A 166 -12.32 -12.38 9.80
CA ILE A 166 -12.56 -13.09 8.53
C ILE A 166 -12.56 -12.11 7.37
N GLU A 167 -13.27 -10.98 7.46
CA GLU A 167 -13.24 -9.94 6.42
C GLU A 167 -11.82 -9.41 6.15
N VAL A 168 -11.00 -9.21 7.20
CA VAL A 168 -9.59 -8.81 7.08
C VAL A 168 -8.75 -9.89 6.41
N LYS A 169 -8.91 -11.17 6.79
CA LYS A 169 -8.25 -12.32 6.14
C LYS A 169 -8.58 -12.31 4.65
N GLU A 170 -9.87 -12.31 4.30
CA GLU A 170 -10.33 -12.39 2.92
C GLU A 170 -9.86 -11.20 2.08
N SER A 171 -9.92 -9.98 2.63
CA SER A 171 -9.41 -8.80 1.93
C SER A 171 -7.90 -8.90 1.67
N ALA A 172 -7.12 -9.33 2.66
CA ALA A 172 -5.67 -9.40 2.51
C ALA A 172 -5.20 -10.54 1.59
N THR A 173 -5.99 -11.61 1.45
CA THR A 173 -5.65 -12.77 0.60
C THR A 173 -6.09 -12.63 -0.85
N ARG A 174 -7.04 -11.72 -1.16
CA ARG A 174 -7.39 -11.36 -2.54
C ARG A 174 -6.26 -10.64 -3.27
N ASP A 175 -5.45 -9.88 -2.55
CA ASP A 175 -4.23 -9.28 -3.11
C ASP A 175 -3.14 -10.33 -3.34
N SER A 176 -2.15 -10.00 -4.16
CA SER A 176 -0.98 -10.86 -4.35
C SER A 176 -0.04 -10.81 -3.14
N PHE A 177 0.73 -11.87 -2.92
CA PHE A 177 1.81 -11.85 -1.92
C PHE A 177 2.90 -10.82 -2.28
N ASP A 178 3.06 -10.53 -3.58
CA ASP A 178 3.95 -9.48 -4.08
C ASP A 178 3.56 -8.09 -3.56
N LEU A 179 2.26 -7.82 -3.37
CA LEU A 179 1.81 -6.56 -2.77
C LEU A 179 2.32 -6.44 -1.33
N LEU A 180 2.04 -7.44 -0.48
CA LEU A 180 2.55 -7.45 0.91
C LEU A 180 4.07 -7.35 0.95
N SER A 181 4.76 -8.09 0.09
CA SER A 181 6.21 -8.04 -0.02
C SER A 181 6.69 -6.65 -0.40
N GLY A 182 6.01 -5.97 -1.32
CA GLY A 182 6.28 -4.58 -1.69
C GLY A 182 6.08 -3.61 -0.53
N LEU A 183 4.98 -3.75 0.21
CA LEU A 183 4.71 -2.95 1.42
C LEU A 183 5.82 -3.09 2.47
N PHE A 184 6.43 -4.27 2.59
CA PHE A 184 7.51 -4.52 3.54
C PHE A 184 8.87 -4.06 3.03
N ILE A 185 9.25 -4.47 1.81
CA ILE A 185 10.59 -4.25 1.25
C ILE A 185 10.82 -2.76 0.97
N HIS A 186 9.80 -2.05 0.50
CA HIS A 186 9.93 -0.68 0.01
C HIS A 186 9.38 0.38 0.97
N ASN A 187 9.04 0.01 2.22
CA ASN A 187 8.74 0.93 3.29
C ASN A 187 9.70 0.69 4.47
N ARG A 188 10.66 1.60 4.65
CA ARG A 188 11.68 1.48 5.72
C ARG A 188 11.11 1.42 7.14
N PHE A 189 9.88 1.87 7.34
CA PHE A 189 9.21 1.84 8.64
C PHE A 189 8.49 0.51 8.92
N ALA A 190 8.20 -0.29 7.89
CA ALA A 190 7.45 -1.54 8.02
C ALA A 190 8.18 -2.58 8.88
N ARG A 191 9.51 -2.66 8.77
CA ARG A 191 10.32 -3.60 9.57
C ARG A 191 10.08 -3.45 11.06
N GLN A 192 10.18 -2.23 11.57
CA GLN A 192 9.96 -1.95 12.98
C GLN A 192 8.53 -2.28 13.41
N GLN A 193 7.53 -2.08 12.54
CA GLN A 193 6.14 -2.42 12.86
C GLN A 193 5.93 -3.94 12.94
N LEU A 194 6.60 -4.71 12.09
CA LEU A 194 6.55 -6.18 12.17
C LEU A 194 7.22 -6.68 13.47
N ASP A 195 8.40 -6.17 13.80
CA ASP A 195 9.10 -6.53 15.04
C ASP A 195 8.25 -6.14 16.27
N ASN A 196 7.59 -4.97 16.24
CA ASN A 196 6.66 -4.54 17.30
C ASN A 196 5.47 -5.50 17.44
N LEU A 197 4.87 -5.94 16.33
CA LEU A 197 3.75 -6.88 16.32
C LEU A 197 4.17 -8.23 16.94
N GLU A 198 5.34 -8.74 16.56
CA GLU A 198 5.88 -9.99 17.10
C GLU A 198 6.13 -9.91 18.62
N LEU A 199 6.75 -8.82 19.08
CA LEU A 199 7.00 -8.56 20.50
C LEU A 199 5.68 -8.43 21.28
N ALA A 200 4.69 -7.73 20.72
CA ALA A 200 3.37 -7.59 21.34
C ALA A 200 2.70 -8.96 21.51
N LEU A 201 2.72 -9.81 20.47
CA LEU A 201 2.16 -11.16 20.54
C LEU A 201 2.87 -12.02 21.60
N LYS A 202 4.21 -11.96 21.66
CA LYS A 202 5.00 -12.64 22.69
C LYS A 202 4.66 -12.15 24.09
N SER A 203 4.51 -10.84 24.29
CA SER A 203 4.13 -10.25 25.58
C SER A 203 2.77 -10.73 26.04
N VAL A 204 1.76 -10.71 25.16
CA VAL A 204 0.41 -11.22 25.47
C VAL A 204 0.46 -12.70 25.85
N LYS A 205 1.18 -13.52 25.08
CA LYS A 205 1.38 -14.95 25.39
C LYS A 205 1.99 -15.16 26.78
N GLN A 206 3.02 -14.39 27.14
CA GLN A 206 3.66 -14.49 28.45
C GLN A 206 2.72 -14.12 29.60
N GLN A 207 1.90 -13.08 29.43
CA GLN A 207 0.89 -12.69 30.41
C GLN A 207 -0.14 -13.80 30.64
N LEU A 208 -0.59 -14.46 29.57
CA LEU A 208 -1.53 -15.57 29.64
C LEU A 208 -0.94 -16.79 30.38
N ILE A 209 0.28 -17.20 30.05
CA ILE A 209 0.96 -18.32 30.71
C ILE A 209 1.20 -18.02 32.19
N LYS A 210 1.63 -16.79 32.51
CA LYS A 210 1.83 -16.37 33.89
C LYS A 210 0.52 -16.49 34.69
N ARG A 211 -0.57 -15.95 34.16
CA ARG A 211 -1.88 -16.02 34.82
C ARG A 211 -2.36 -17.45 35.01
N MET A 212 -2.16 -18.31 34.01
CA MET A 212 -2.48 -19.74 34.12
C MET A 212 -1.74 -20.39 35.29
N ASN A 213 -0.42 -20.18 35.42
CA ASN A 213 0.36 -20.75 36.51
C ASN A 213 -0.10 -20.24 37.89
N GLU A 214 -0.41 -18.95 38.00
CA GLU A 214 -0.94 -18.35 39.25
C GLU A 214 -2.26 -19.01 39.70
N GLU A 215 -3.15 -19.37 38.75
CA GLU A 215 -4.42 -20.05 39.05
C GLU A 215 -4.21 -21.52 39.44
N LEU A 216 -3.28 -22.24 38.78
CA LEU A 216 -2.94 -23.61 39.15
C LEU A 216 -2.37 -23.68 40.58
N ASP A 217 -1.47 -22.77 40.94
CA ASP A 217 -0.86 -22.74 42.28
C ASP A 217 -1.90 -22.45 43.39
N GLN A 218 -2.93 -21.62 43.11
CA GLN A 218 -4.03 -21.38 44.04
C GLN A 218 -4.92 -22.60 44.21
N SER A 219 -5.23 -23.31 43.12
CA SER A 219 -6.06 -24.51 43.16
C SER A 219 -5.42 -25.66 43.95
N ILE A 220 -4.09 -25.79 43.93
CA ILE A 220 -3.34 -26.79 44.71
C ILE A 220 -3.31 -26.44 46.20
N ASN A 221 -3.32 -25.15 46.54
CA ASN A 221 -3.21 -24.66 47.92
C ASN A 221 -4.55 -24.42 48.62
N THR A 222 -5.69 -24.73 47.98
CA THR A 222 -7.01 -24.66 48.60
C THR A 222 -7.37 -26.03 49.18
N PRO A 223 -7.45 -26.23 50.52
CA PRO A 223 -7.81 -27.52 51.08
C PRO A 223 -9.27 -27.87 50.72
N ASN A 224 -9.52 -29.10 50.27
CA ASN A 224 -10.86 -29.65 50.10
C ASN A 224 -11.61 -29.58 51.44
N ASN A 225 -12.60 -28.69 51.54
CA ASN A 225 -13.63 -28.71 52.59
C ASN A 225 -14.74 -29.70 52.22
#